data_AF-T1GD69-F1
#
_entry.id   AF-T1GD69-F1
#
_cell.length_a   1.000
_cell.length_b   1.000
_cell.length_c   1.000
_cell.angle_alpha   90.00
_cell.angle_beta   90.00
_cell.angle_gamma   90.00
#
_symmetry.space_group_name_H-M   'P 1'
#
loop_
_entity.id
_entity.type
_entity.pdbx_description
1 polymer ?
#
loop_
_entity_poly.entity_id
_entity_poly.type
_entity_poly.pdbx_seq_one_letter_code
_entity_poly.pdbx_strand_id
1 'polypeptide(L)'
;MTVDISDALSEKEKVKFTVHTCLNPNTETKKDLYVVRQHEEFIWLHDRIEENEDYAGYIIPPCPPRPDFDASREKLQRLGEGDGNMTKEEFMKMKQELEAEYLATFKKTVAMHEVFLTRLCYHPIFKNDQHLKVFLEYDQDLCAKPRKKTAIFGGFVKSLGKTTDEILLGATVRDVNDFFENELQFLTEYNSLLKDAAVRTEKMTLKHKEIANCYQKISNALMQLSTAEKGNLETFSAKSSDIYEKVKNMEARVSSDQDLKLGDTLRYYQRDSNAAKALLMRRLRCLSAYETANRNLEKIRAKNRMFMRDVLAEKAQTEACEKFEAMSACGKEELIGFRNRRVAAFKKGLIEMADLEIKNAKTQYEFLRQSVLALHDQTKELVLESVKVRKLAYCPYSNFQVGAAFRTPSGKIYTGCNVENAGFTPTQCAERTAIGKAVSEGDRKFVAGAVAAYQEKSFTSPCGVCRQVLMEFADVDFPVYLVKDEPEISDVLCTSVFNLLPYAFKTYVEN
;
A
#
# COMPACT_ATOMS: atom_id res chain seq x y z
N MET A 1 -25.87 10.84 14.67
CA MET A 1 -25.41 9.56 15.25
C MET A 1 -24.13 9.19 14.53
N THR A 2 -23.08 8.89 15.27
CA THR A 2 -21.81 8.38 14.74
C THR A 2 -21.58 6.99 15.32
N VAL A 3 -20.97 6.10 14.55
CA VAL A 3 -20.68 4.73 14.95
C VAL A 3 -19.25 4.41 14.56
N ASP A 4 -18.53 3.75 15.45
CA ASP A 4 -17.20 3.21 15.24
C ASP A 4 -17.06 1.87 15.98
N ILE A 5 -16.06 1.09 15.61
CA ILE A 5 -15.74 -0.14 16.34
C ILE A 5 -14.53 0.15 17.21
N SER A 6 -14.78 0.33 18.50
CA SER A 6 -13.75 0.73 19.47
C SER A 6 -12.79 -0.41 19.80
N ASP A 7 -13.29 -1.64 19.74
CA ASP A 7 -12.50 -2.84 20.01
C ASP A 7 -13.11 -4.05 19.28
N ALA A 8 -12.32 -5.09 19.09
CA ALA A 8 -12.82 -6.40 18.70
C ALA A 8 -11.92 -7.49 19.29
N LEU A 9 -12.51 -8.65 19.54
CA LEU A 9 -11.85 -9.73 20.25
C LEU A 9 -12.23 -11.06 19.61
N SER A 10 -11.23 -11.86 19.29
CA SER A 10 -11.43 -13.22 18.78
C SER A 10 -11.41 -14.22 19.94
N GLU A 11 -12.56 -14.83 20.22
CA GLU A 11 -12.76 -15.90 21.19
C GLU A 11 -13.00 -17.23 20.44
N LYS A 12 -11.97 -18.08 20.35
CA LYS A 12 -12.04 -19.39 19.67
C LYS A 12 -12.47 -19.27 18.19
N GLU A 13 -13.73 -19.61 17.88
CA GLU A 13 -14.32 -19.57 16.54
C GLU A 13 -15.19 -18.31 16.33
N LYS A 14 -15.33 -17.45 17.34
CA LYS A 14 -16.21 -16.27 17.31
C LYS A 14 -15.39 -15.00 17.38
N VAL A 15 -15.80 -14.01 16.60
CA VAL A 15 -15.22 -12.67 16.64
C VAL A 15 -16.28 -11.73 17.14
N LYS A 16 -15.98 -11.08 18.27
CA LYS A 16 -16.81 -10.08 18.93
C LYS A 16 -16.29 -8.70 18.57
N PHE A 17 -17.18 -7.76 18.35
CA PHE A 17 -16.91 -6.36 18.03
C PHE A 17 -17.59 -5.51 19.08
N THR A 18 -16.83 -4.66 19.76
CA THR A 18 -17.37 -3.63 20.64
C THR A 18 -17.74 -2.45 19.75
N VAL A 19 -19.03 -2.33 19.48
CA VAL A 19 -19.61 -1.25 18.68
C VAL A 19 -19.85 -0.06 19.60
N HIS A 20 -19.21 1.05 19.30
CA HIS A 20 -19.40 2.32 19.97
C HIS A 20 -20.36 3.18 19.15
N THR A 21 -21.42 3.65 19.78
CA THR A 21 -22.40 4.55 19.17
C THR A 21 -22.47 5.83 19.97
N CYS A 22 -22.18 6.96 19.32
CA CYS A 22 -22.32 8.29 19.89
C CYS A 22 -23.58 8.97 19.33
N LEU A 23 -24.54 9.19 20.22
CA LEU A 23 -25.76 9.93 19.96
C LEU A 23 -25.51 11.43 20.25
N ASN A 24 -25.96 12.28 19.34
CA ASN A 24 -25.81 13.74 19.40
C ASN A 24 -24.37 14.24 19.65
N PRO A 25 -23.41 13.92 18.75
CA PRO A 25 -21.98 14.21 18.95
C PRO A 25 -21.64 15.70 19.13
N ASN A 26 -22.51 16.61 18.68
CA ASN A 26 -22.26 18.07 18.67
C ASN A 26 -23.15 18.83 19.67
N THR A 27 -23.67 18.17 20.71
CA THR A 27 -24.55 18.79 21.71
C THR A 27 -24.13 18.41 23.12
N GLU A 28 -24.51 19.22 24.11
CA GLU A 28 -24.26 18.96 25.54
C GLU A 28 -24.92 17.66 26.06
N THR A 29 -25.85 17.07 25.31
CA THR A 29 -26.52 15.79 25.61
C THR A 29 -25.87 14.59 24.90
N LYS A 30 -24.55 14.59 24.76
CA LYS A 30 -23.78 13.48 24.19
C LYS A 30 -24.02 12.20 25.01
N LYS A 31 -24.48 11.14 24.34
CA LYS A 31 -24.66 9.81 24.95
C LYS A 31 -23.83 8.79 24.20
N ASP A 32 -22.85 8.22 24.89
CA ASP A 32 -22.00 7.15 24.38
C ASP A 32 -22.57 5.80 24.82
N LEU A 33 -22.72 4.89 23.86
CA LEU A 33 -23.22 3.53 24.06
C LEU A 33 -22.19 2.54 23.53
N TYR A 34 -21.98 1.47 24.28
CA TYR A 34 -21.07 0.39 23.91
C TYR A 34 -21.82 -0.94 23.96
N VAL A 35 -21.90 -1.63 22.83
CA VAL A 35 -22.54 -2.94 22.73
C VAL A 35 -21.60 -3.93 22.06
N VAL A 36 -21.59 -5.16 22.55
CA VAL A 36 -20.76 -6.24 21.99
C VAL A 36 -21.58 -7.03 20.98
N ARG A 37 -21.01 -7.25 19.79
CA ARG A 37 -21.67 -7.94 18.67
C ARG A 37 -20.79 -8.98 18.03
N GLN A 38 -21.35 -10.13 17.70
CA GLN A 38 -20.74 -11.20 16.93
C GLN A 38 -20.94 -10.96 15.44
N HIS A 39 -20.04 -11.46 14.60
CA HIS A 39 -20.16 -11.38 13.14
C HIS A 39 -21.53 -11.87 12.62
N GLU A 40 -22.08 -12.93 13.20
CA GLU A 40 -23.41 -13.47 12.86
C GLU A 40 -24.55 -12.46 13.08
N GLU A 41 -24.41 -11.52 14.02
CA GLU A 41 -25.40 -10.48 14.28
C GLU A 41 -25.36 -9.38 13.20
N PHE A 42 -24.21 -9.14 12.57
CA PHE A 42 -24.11 -8.26 11.39
C PHE A 42 -24.82 -8.87 10.18
N ILE A 43 -24.67 -10.19 9.99
CA ILE A 43 -25.40 -10.94 8.95
C ILE A 43 -26.91 -10.86 9.22
N TRP A 44 -27.33 -11.09 10.48
CA TRP A 44 -28.73 -10.98 10.87
C TRP A 44 -29.31 -9.58 10.56
N LEU A 45 -28.58 -8.51 10.90
CA LEU A 45 -29.00 -7.14 10.63
C LEU A 45 -29.13 -6.89 9.12
N HIS A 46 -28.12 -7.29 8.34
CA HIS A 46 -28.16 -7.19 6.88
C HIS A 46 -29.38 -7.92 6.30
N ASP A 47 -29.63 -9.16 6.71
CA ASP A 47 -30.75 -9.96 6.24
C ASP A 47 -32.10 -9.33 6.60
N ARG A 48 -32.24 -8.73 7.80
CA ARG A 48 -33.47 -8.01 8.19
C ARG A 48 -33.74 -6.80 7.32
N ILE A 49 -32.69 -6.07 6.93
CA ILE A 49 -32.80 -4.92 6.04
C ILE A 49 -33.08 -5.38 4.60
N GLU A 50 -32.46 -6.47 4.13
CA GLU A 50 -32.70 -7.03 2.78
C GLU A 50 -34.11 -7.62 2.61
N GLU A 51 -34.65 -8.25 3.66
CA GLU A 51 -36.01 -8.83 3.67
C GLU A 51 -37.11 -7.76 3.77
N ASN A 52 -36.80 -6.51 4.14
CA ASN A 52 -37.79 -5.44 4.27
C ASN A 52 -38.16 -4.84 2.89
N GLU A 53 -39.43 -4.95 2.50
CA GLU A 53 -39.93 -4.44 1.22
C GLU A 53 -39.84 -2.91 1.09
N ASP A 54 -39.96 -2.18 2.20
CA ASP A 54 -39.84 -0.71 2.21
C ASP A 54 -38.44 -0.25 1.78
N TYR A 55 -37.46 -1.14 1.90
CA TYR A 55 -36.07 -0.87 1.56
C TYR A 55 -35.67 -1.36 0.16
N ALA A 56 -36.62 -1.92 -0.61
CA ALA A 56 -36.36 -2.51 -1.91
C ALA A 56 -35.82 -1.50 -2.95
N GLY A 57 -36.12 -0.21 -2.78
CA GLY A 57 -35.66 0.89 -3.63
C GLY A 57 -34.29 1.48 -3.29
N TYR A 58 -33.57 0.94 -2.29
CA TYR A 58 -32.27 1.47 -1.87
C TYR A 58 -31.13 0.47 -2.07
N ILE A 59 -29.91 0.99 -2.24
CA ILE A 59 -28.70 0.17 -2.25
C ILE A 59 -28.37 -0.21 -0.81
N ILE A 60 -28.59 -1.47 -0.46
CA ILE A 60 -28.28 -2.01 0.86
C ILE A 60 -26.76 -2.25 0.91
N PRO A 61 -26.03 -1.66 1.88
CA PRO A 61 -24.59 -1.86 2.01
C PRO A 61 -24.24 -3.36 2.10
N PRO A 62 -23.17 -3.81 1.43
CA PRO A 62 -22.82 -5.22 1.43
C PRO A 62 -22.47 -5.68 2.85
N CYS A 63 -22.99 -6.85 3.24
CA CYS A 63 -22.64 -7.48 4.50
C CYS A 63 -21.10 -7.61 4.64
N PRO A 64 -20.48 -7.25 5.77
CA PRO A 64 -19.05 -7.42 5.96
C PRO A 64 -18.65 -8.90 5.77
N PRO A 65 -17.45 -9.19 5.25
CA PRO A 65 -17.00 -10.57 5.07
C PRO A 65 -16.73 -11.21 6.43
N ARG A 66 -16.83 -12.54 6.47
CA ARG A 66 -16.43 -13.29 7.66
C ARG A 66 -14.95 -13.06 7.94
N PRO A 67 -14.58 -12.69 9.17
CA PRO A 67 -13.18 -12.61 9.55
C PRO A 67 -12.51 -13.97 9.38
N ASP A 68 -11.34 -14.01 8.74
CA ASP A 68 -10.53 -15.22 8.63
C ASP A 68 -9.27 -15.05 9.49
N PHE A 69 -9.24 -15.80 10.59
CA PHE A 69 -8.10 -15.84 11.52
C PHE A 69 -7.44 -17.22 11.55
N ASP A 70 -7.83 -18.15 10.67
CA ASP A 70 -7.42 -19.56 10.78
C ASP A 70 -5.92 -19.72 10.53
N ALA A 71 -5.37 -19.01 9.54
CA ALA A 71 -3.94 -19.01 9.26
C ALA A 71 -3.10 -18.47 10.43
N SER A 72 -3.55 -17.38 11.08
CA SER A 72 -2.86 -16.82 12.26
C SER A 72 -2.96 -17.75 13.47
N ARG A 73 -4.12 -18.40 13.68
CA ARG A 73 -4.34 -19.38 14.76
C ARG A 73 -3.45 -20.61 14.59
N GLU A 74 -3.38 -21.16 13.37
CA GLU A 74 -2.55 -22.34 13.08
C GLU A 74 -1.07 -22.04 13.32
N LYS A 75 -0.58 -20.88 12.88
CA LYS A 75 0.79 -20.42 13.16
C LYS A 75 1.05 -20.26 14.66
N LEU A 76 0.09 -19.72 15.42
CA LEU A 76 0.23 -19.49 16.87
C LEU A 76 0.28 -20.83 17.64
N GLN A 77 -0.53 -21.79 17.19
CA GLN A 77 -0.54 -23.15 17.73
C GLN A 77 0.79 -23.87 17.45
N ARG A 78 1.28 -23.83 16.20
CA ARG A 78 2.58 -24.40 15.84
C ARG A 78 3.75 -23.75 16.60
N LEU A 79 3.67 -22.44 16.86
CA LEU A 79 4.66 -21.73 17.68
C LEU A 79 4.67 -22.26 19.12
N GLY A 80 3.49 -22.50 19.70
CA GLY A 80 3.37 -23.10 21.04
C GLY A 80 3.83 -24.56 21.12
N GLU A 81 3.69 -25.33 20.04
CA GLU A 81 4.16 -26.72 19.94
C GLU A 81 5.68 -26.81 19.68
N GLY A 82 6.30 -25.79 19.08
CA GLY A 82 7.72 -25.73 18.71
C GLY A 82 8.68 -25.11 19.73
N ASP A 83 8.18 -24.72 20.91
CA ASP A 83 8.91 -23.93 21.95
C ASP A 83 10.22 -24.60 22.44
N GLY A 84 10.38 -25.92 22.23
CA GLY A 84 11.56 -26.68 22.66
C GLY A 84 12.80 -26.63 21.74
N ASN A 85 12.67 -26.18 20.49
CA ASN A 85 13.74 -26.27 19.48
C ASN A 85 14.34 -24.92 19.04
N MET A 86 13.89 -23.80 19.62
CA MET A 86 14.31 -22.46 19.23
C MET A 86 14.85 -21.66 20.40
N THR A 87 15.71 -20.69 20.13
CA THR A 87 16.21 -19.78 21.17
C THR A 87 15.10 -18.84 21.66
N LYS A 88 15.21 -18.33 22.89
CA LYS A 88 14.24 -17.37 23.45
C LYS A 88 14.07 -16.12 22.58
N GLU A 89 15.15 -15.67 21.94
CA GLU A 89 15.14 -14.50 21.07
C GLU A 89 14.40 -14.77 19.75
N GLU A 90 14.63 -15.93 19.13
CA GLU A 90 13.89 -16.37 17.93
C GLU A 90 12.40 -16.54 18.22
N PHE A 91 12.06 -17.16 19.36
CA PHE A 91 10.67 -17.32 19.79
C PHE A 91 9.97 -15.96 19.94
N MET A 92 10.61 -15.00 20.62
CA MET A 92 10.06 -13.66 20.80
C MET A 92 9.89 -12.92 19.47
N LYS A 93 10.85 -13.04 18.54
CA LYS A 93 10.77 -12.41 17.21
C LYS A 93 9.60 -13.00 16.40
N MET A 94 9.50 -14.33 16.33
CA MET A 94 8.40 -14.99 15.61
C MET A 94 7.03 -14.69 16.23
N LYS A 95 6.95 -14.63 17.56
CA LYS A 95 5.72 -14.23 18.27
C LYS A 95 5.31 -12.81 17.89
N GLN A 96 6.23 -11.85 17.91
CA GLN A 96 5.96 -10.46 17.53
C GLN A 96 5.51 -10.33 16.07
N GLU A 97 6.15 -11.04 15.14
CA GLU A 97 5.76 -11.04 13.73
C GLU A 97 4.34 -11.57 13.54
N LEU A 98 4.00 -12.65 14.27
CA LEU A 98 2.68 -13.25 14.22
C LEU A 98 1.59 -12.37 14.85
N GLU A 99 1.89 -11.71 15.97
CA GLU A 99 1.02 -10.71 16.59
C GLU A 99 0.76 -9.53 15.64
N ALA A 100 1.79 -9.09 14.90
CA ALA A 100 1.65 -8.02 13.90
C ALA A 100 0.78 -8.45 12.70
N GLU A 101 0.97 -9.67 12.18
CA GLU A 101 0.12 -10.23 11.12
C GLU A 101 -1.34 -10.35 11.56
N TYR A 102 -1.56 -10.86 12.77
CA TYR A 102 -2.88 -10.95 13.38
C TYR A 102 -3.52 -9.56 13.50
N LEU A 103 -2.79 -8.57 14.02
CA LEU A 103 -3.29 -7.20 14.18
C LEU A 103 -3.62 -6.54 12.84
N ALA A 104 -2.88 -6.83 11.77
CA ALA A 104 -3.18 -6.32 10.44
C ALA A 104 -4.50 -6.87 9.89
N THR A 105 -4.68 -8.20 9.94
CA THR A 105 -5.92 -8.88 9.55
C THR A 105 -7.11 -8.40 10.38
N PHE A 106 -6.86 -8.17 11.66
CA PHE A 106 -7.83 -7.64 12.60
C PHE A 106 -8.29 -6.23 12.23
N LYS A 107 -7.35 -5.28 12.03
CA LYS A 107 -7.68 -3.90 11.62
C LYS A 107 -8.47 -3.85 10.31
N LYS A 108 -8.09 -4.69 9.34
CA LYS A 108 -8.81 -4.84 8.08
C LYS A 108 -10.25 -5.29 8.30
N THR A 109 -10.45 -6.30 9.14
CA THR A 109 -11.77 -6.82 9.49
C THR A 109 -12.63 -5.74 10.15
N VAL A 110 -12.08 -5.04 11.14
CA VAL A 110 -12.75 -3.96 11.87
C VAL A 110 -13.19 -2.85 10.91
N ALA A 111 -12.29 -2.39 10.04
CA ALA A 111 -12.60 -1.34 9.07
C ALA A 111 -13.78 -1.72 8.15
N MET A 112 -13.89 -2.98 7.72
CA MET A 112 -15.00 -3.42 6.87
C MET A 112 -16.35 -3.46 7.61
N HIS A 113 -16.36 -3.87 8.87
CA HIS A 113 -17.58 -3.88 9.71
C HIS A 113 -18.01 -2.45 10.05
N GLU A 114 -17.05 -1.58 10.35
CA GLU A 114 -17.30 -0.18 10.62
C GLU A 114 -17.88 0.55 9.39
N VAL A 115 -17.34 0.30 8.19
CA VAL A 115 -17.88 0.85 6.94
C VAL A 115 -19.33 0.43 6.74
N PHE A 116 -19.68 -0.84 7.01
CA PHE A 116 -21.06 -1.31 6.92
C PHE A 116 -22.00 -0.55 7.86
N LEU A 117 -21.65 -0.45 9.16
CA LEU A 117 -22.48 0.26 10.13
C LEU A 117 -22.58 1.76 9.82
N THR A 118 -21.45 2.37 9.47
CA THR A 118 -21.37 3.77 9.01
C THR A 118 -22.34 4.00 7.87
N ARG A 119 -22.33 3.16 6.83
CA ARG A 119 -23.23 3.29 5.68
C ARG A 119 -24.70 3.25 6.08
N LEU A 120 -25.09 2.40 7.04
CA LEU A 120 -26.46 2.35 7.55
C LEU A 120 -26.81 3.60 8.38
N CYS A 121 -25.92 4.02 9.28
CA CYS A 121 -26.16 5.13 10.21
C CYS A 121 -26.21 6.51 9.52
N TYR A 122 -25.46 6.68 8.43
CA TYR A 122 -25.46 7.92 7.64
C TYR A 122 -26.59 7.96 6.59
N HIS A 123 -27.22 6.82 6.27
CA HIS A 123 -28.29 6.80 5.28
C HIS A 123 -29.59 7.42 5.86
N PRO A 124 -30.27 8.35 5.15
CA PRO A 124 -31.45 9.03 5.67
C PRO A 124 -32.59 8.11 6.11
N ILE A 125 -32.72 6.96 5.44
CA ILE A 125 -33.75 5.94 5.72
C ILE A 125 -33.27 4.92 6.77
N PHE A 126 -32.19 4.16 6.51
CA PHE A 126 -31.73 3.08 7.40
C PHE A 126 -31.39 3.54 8.82
N LYS A 127 -30.94 4.78 9.03
CA LYS A 127 -30.65 5.31 10.38
C LYS A 127 -31.85 5.22 11.35
N ASN A 128 -33.07 5.15 10.81
CA ASN A 128 -34.30 5.09 11.59
C ASN A 128 -34.85 3.66 11.76
N ASP A 129 -34.22 2.66 11.15
CA ASP A 129 -34.64 1.26 11.21
C ASP A 129 -34.65 0.72 12.64
N GLN A 130 -35.68 -0.06 12.97
CA GLN A 130 -35.85 -0.60 14.32
C GLN A 130 -34.82 -1.68 14.65
N HIS A 131 -34.45 -2.53 13.69
CA HIS A 131 -33.45 -3.57 13.90
C HIS A 131 -32.06 -2.98 14.07
N LEU A 132 -31.73 -1.90 13.36
CA LEU A 132 -30.49 -1.15 13.56
C LEU A 132 -30.41 -0.56 14.96
N LYS A 133 -31.50 0.07 15.45
CA LYS A 133 -31.52 0.60 16.83
C LYS A 133 -31.34 -0.51 17.87
N VAL A 134 -32.03 -1.64 17.70
CA VAL A 134 -31.83 -2.82 18.57
C VAL A 134 -30.37 -3.30 18.49
N PHE A 135 -29.80 -3.35 17.29
CA PHE A 135 -28.40 -3.73 17.09
C PHE A 135 -27.41 -2.76 17.76
N LEU A 136 -27.69 -1.46 17.83
CA LEU A 136 -26.77 -0.48 18.41
C LEU A 136 -26.98 -0.23 19.92
N GLU A 137 -28.18 -0.46 20.44
CA GLU A 137 -28.55 -0.04 21.80
C GLU A 137 -28.81 -1.20 22.77
N TYR A 138 -29.14 -2.41 22.28
CA TYR A 138 -29.48 -3.53 23.15
C TYR A 138 -28.23 -4.17 23.76
N ASP A 139 -28.14 -4.29 25.07
CA ASP A 139 -26.91 -4.72 25.76
C ASP A 139 -26.70 -6.24 25.81
N GLN A 140 -27.71 -7.04 25.53
CA GLN A 140 -27.61 -8.50 25.51
C GLN A 140 -27.34 -9.06 24.10
N ASP A 141 -26.90 -10.32 24.05
CA ASP A 141 -26.77 -11.07 22.80
C ASP A 141 -28.11 -11.09 22.06
N LEU A 142 -28.12 -10.65 20.80
CA LEU A 142 -29.26 -10.88 19.94
C LEU A 142 -29.30 -12.39 19.71
N CYS A 143 -30.39 -13.05 20.10
CA CYS A 143 -30.62 -14.47 19.80
C CYS A 143 -30.82 -14.69 18.29
N ALA A 144 -29.81 -14.36 17.49
CA ALA A 144 -29.69 -14.64 16.08
C ALA A 144 -29.50 -16.15 15.95
N LYS A 145 -30.61 -16.91 16.02
CA LYS A 145 -30.57 -18.35 15.76
C LYS A 145 -29.96 -18.56 14.37
N PRO A 146 -28.82 -19.26 14.24
CA PRO A 146 -28.33 -19.62 12.92
C PRO A 146 -29.42 -20.44 12.24
N ARG A 147 -29.86 -20.02 11.05
CA ARG A 147 -30.73 -20.86 10.22
C ARG A 147 -30.02 -22.23 10.09
N LYS A 148 -30.76 -23.34 10.30
CA LYS A 148 -30.26 -24.73 10.27
C LYS A 148 -29.25 -24.92 9.12
N LYS A 149 -28.19 -25.74 9.32
CA LYS A 149 -27.11 -26.01 8.34
C LYS A 149 -27.59 -26.33 6.90
N THR A 150 -28.84 -26.76 6.70
CA THR A 150 -29.48 -26.91 5.38
C THR A 150 -29.73 -25.58 4.63
N ALA A 151 -29.73 -24.44 5.31
CA ALA A 151 -29.86 -23.10 4.72
C ALA A 151 -28.52 -22.44 4.37
N ILE A 152 -27.40 -22.95 4.89
CA ILE A 152 -26.05 -22.48 4.49
C ILE A 152 -25.76 -22.98 3.06
N PHE A 153 -26.19 -24.20 2.73
CA PHE A 153 -26.29 -24.67 1.33
C PHE A 153 -27.30 -23.83 0.52
N GLY A 154 -28.33 -23.30 1.20
CA GLY A 154 -29.31 -22.38 0.65
C GLY A 154 -28.76 -21.01 0.25
N GLY A 155 -27.60 -20.56 0.74
CA GLY A 155 -26.93 -19.34 0.24
C GLY A 155 -26.34 -19.54 -1.16
N PHE A 156 -25.72 -20.70 -1.40
CA PHE A 156 -25.25 -21.13 -2.72
C PHE A 156 -26.42 -21.46 -3.67
N VAL A 157 -27.48 -22.13 -3.17
CA VAL A 157 -28.65 -22.50 -3.99
C VAL A 157 -29.59 -21.32 -4.25
N LYS A 158 -29.75 -20.35 -3.34
CA LYS A 158 -30.43 -19.07 -3.62
C LYS A 158 -29.64 -18.21 -4.61
N SER A 159 -28.32 -18.28 -4.62
CA SER A 159 -27.50 -17.61 -5.64
C SER A 159 -27.72 -18.22 -7.03
N LEU A 160 -27.77 -19.55 -7.15
CA LEU A 160 -28.11 -20.23 -8.42
C LEU A 160 -29.53 -19.90 -8.91
N GLY A 161 -30.52 -19.87 -8.00
CA GLY A 161 -31.89 -19.46 -8.30
C GLY A 161 -32.03 -17.98 -8.66
N LYS A 162 -31.29 -17.09 -7.97
CA LYS A 162 -31.21 -15.66 -8.32
C LYS A 162 -30.63 -15.46 -9.72
N THR A 163 -29.58 -16.18 -10.11
CA THR A 163 -28.98 -16.06 -11.46
C THR A 163 -29.92 -16.59 -12.56
N THR A 164 -30.65 -17.68 -12.32
CA THR A 164 -31.62 -18.19 -13.31
C THR A 164 -32.86 -17.29 -13.43
N ASP A 165 -33.38 -16.78 -12.32
CA ASP A 165 -34.44 -15.77 -12.33
C ASP A 165 -33.97 -14.44 -12.95
N GLU A 166 -32.75 -13.99 -12.69
CA GLU A 166 -32.18 -12.77 -13.31
C GLU A 166 -32.03 -12.92 -14.83
N ILE A 167 -31.53 -14.07 -15.30
CA ILE A 167 -31.41 -14.38 -16.73
C ILE A 167 -32.80 -14.48 -17.37
N LEU A 168 -33.75 -15.13 -16.69
CA LEU A 168 -35.14 -15.25 -17.17
C LEU A 168 -35.83 -13.89 -17.22
N LEU A 169 -35.72 -13.08 -16.17
CA LEU A 169 -36.29 -11.73 -16.10
C LEU A 169 -35.65 -10.81 -17.16
N GLY A 170 -34.33 -10.83 -17.31
CA GLY A 170 -33.62 -10.04 -18.33
C GLY A 170 -33.93 -10.48 -19.77
N ALA A 171 -34.32 -11.74 -19.99
CA ALA A 171 -34.75 -12.24 -21.29
C ALA A 171 -36.23 -11.97 -21.59
N THR A 172 -37.09 -11.82 -20.56
CA THR A 172 -38.55 -11.73 -20.72
C THR A 172 -39.13 -10.34 -20.48
N VAL A 173 -38.41 -9.47 -19.77
CA VAL A 173 -38.83 -8.11 -19.42
C VAL A 173 -37.71 -7.15 -19.81
N ARG A 174 -37.96 -6.30 -20.82
CA ARG A 174 -37.05 -5.19 -21.15
C ARG A 174 -37.48 -3.95 -20.41
N ASP A 175 -36.50 -3.24 -19.86
CA ASP A 175 -36.73 -1.93 -19.30
C ASP A 175 -36.92 -0.93 -20.43
N VAL A 176 -38.06 -0.23 -20.45
CA VAL A 176 -38.33 0.80 -21.47
C VAL A 176 -37.60 2.11 -21.11
N ASN A 177 -36.98 2.18 -19.94
CA ASN A 177 -36.23 3.34 -19.49
C ASN A 177 -34.72 3.20 -19.77
N ASP A 178 -34.24 3.98 -20.73
CA ASP A 178 -32.83 3.99 -21.16
C ASP A 178 -31.84 4.17 -20.01
N PHE A 179 -32.17 4.93 -18.96
CA PHE A 179 -31.25 5.16 -17.85
C PHE A 179 -30.97 3.86 -17.07
N PHE A 180 -32.03 3.11 -16.72
CA PHE A 180 -31.87 1.91 -15.90
C PHE A 180 -31.31 0.73 -16.69
N GLU A 181 -31.64 0.61 -17.98
CA GLU A 181 -31.04 -0.38 -18.87
C GLU A 181 -29.53 -0.14 -19.01
N ASN A 182 -29.12 1.10 -19.31
CA ASN A 182 -27.72 1.47 -19.43
C ASN A 182 -26.96 1.26 -18.10
N GLU A 183 -27.55 1.60 -16.97
CA GLU A 183 -26.92 1.41 -15.66
C GLU A 183 -26.76 -0.08 -15.30
N LEU A 184 -27.73 -0.93 -15.67
CA LEU A 184 -27.62 -2.37 -15.47
C LEU A 184 -26.50 -2.99 -16.30
N GLN A 185 -26.41 -2.60 -17.58
CA GLN A 185 -25.33 -3.04 -18.47
C GLN A 185 -23.98 -2.58 -17.93
N PHE A 186 -23.87 -1.30 -17.58
CA PHE A 186 -22.66 -0.72 -16.99
C PHE A 186 -22.23 -1.46 -15.72
N LEU A 187 -23.14 -1.69 -14.76
CA LEU A 187 -22.80 -2.39 -13.51
C LEU A 187 -22.37 -3.83 -13.75
N THR A 188 -22.96 -4.50 -14.74
CA THR A 188 -22.59 -5.87 -15.11
C THR A 188 -21.16 -5.94 -15.63
N GLU A 189 -20.81 -5.09 -16.60
CA GLU A 189 -19.45 -4.98 -17.13
C GLU A 189 -18.46 -4.52 -16.05
N TYR A 190 -18.82 -3.49 -15.29
CA TYR A 190 -18.01 -2.92 -14.24
C TYR A 190 -17.70 -3.93 -13.13
N ASN A 191 -18.66 -4.78 -12.76
CA ASN A 191 -18.43 -5.84 -11.77
C ASN A 191 -17.39 -6.86 -12.25
N SER A 192 -17.47 -7.26 -13.53
CA SER A 192 -16.48 -8.16 -14.14
C SER A 192 -15.09 -7.54 -14.13
N LEU A 193 -14.98 -6.27 -14.53
CA LEU A 193 -13.70 -5.54 -14.52
C LEU A 193 -13.11 -5.41 -13.11
N LEU A 194 -13.95 -5.14 -12.10
CA LEU A 194 -13.52 -5.10 -10.70
C LEU A 194 -13.01 -6.45 -10.21
N LYS A 195 -13.70 -7.54 -10.57
CA LYS A 195 -13.28 -8.90 -10.23
C LYS A 195 -11.91 -9.21 -10.84
N ASP A 196 -11.75 -8.93 -12.13
CA ASP A 196 -10.49 -9.18 -12.83
C ASP A 196 -9.35 -8.33 -12.28
N ALA A 197 -9.62 -7.06 -11.97
CA ALA A 197 -8.66 -6.17 -11.33
C ALA A 197 -8.25 -6.68 -9.94
N ALA A 198 -9.20 -7.10 -9.10
CA ALA A 198 -8.92 -7.65 -7.77
C ALA A 198 -8.01 -8.89 -7.84
N VAL A 199 -8.27 -9.81 -8.78
CA VAL A 199 -7.44 -11.00 -9.02
C VAL A 199 -6.04 -10.61 -9.52
N ARG A 200 -5.91 -9.60 -10.38
CA ARG A 200 -4.61 -9.10 -10.83
C ARG A 200 -3.81 -8.47 -9.70
N THR A 201 -4.46 -7.69 -8.83
CA THR A 201 -3.84 -7.12 -7.63
C THR A 201 -3.36 -8.22 -6.69
N GLU A 202 -4.17 -9.25 -6.43
CA GLU A 202 -3.77 -10.40 -5.61
C GLU A 202 -2.54 -11.10 -6.18
N LYS A 203 -2.50 -11.36 -7.49
CA LYS A 203 -1.32 -11.91 -8.16
C LYS A 203 -0.08 -11.03 -7.97
N MET A 204 -0.21 -9.71 -8.08
CA MET A 204 0.90 -8.78 -7.87
C MET A 204 1.40 -8.82 -6.42
N THR A 205 0.49 -8.83 -5.44
CA THR A 205 0.85 -8.92 -4.02
C THR A 205 1.60 -10.22 -3.71
N LEU A 206 1.21 -11.34 -4.36
CA LEU A 206 1.93 -12.61 -4.28
C LEU A 206 3.33 -12.51 -4.89
N LYS A 207 3.49 -11.83 -6.04
CA LYS A 207 4.80 -11.61 -6.65
C LYS A 207 5.74 -10.79 -5.77
N HIS A 208 5.26 -9.75 -5.10
CA HIS A 208 6.05 -9.03 -4.10
C HIS A 208 6.51 -9.95 -2.96
N LYS A 209 5.64 -10.85 -2.47
CA LYS A 209 6.03 -11.85 -1.46
C LYS A 209 7.10 -12.83 -1.98
N GLU A 210 6.98 -13.28 -3.23
CA GLU A 210 7.99 -14.12 -3.87
C GLU A 210 9.35 -13.40 -3.98
N ILE A 211 9.35 -12.12 -4.39
CA ILE A 211 10.57 -11.30 -4.47
C ILE A 211 11.18 -11.10 -3.09
N ALA A 212 10.37 -10.81 -2.07
CA ALA A 212 10.83 -10.72 -0.68
C ALA A 212 11.52 -12.02 -0.22
N ASN A 213 10.97 -13.18 -0.58
CA ASN A 213 11.60 -14.48 -0.30
C ASN A 213 12.93 -14.67 -1.06
N CYS A 214 13.04 -14.17 -2.29
CA CYS A 214 14.32 -14.17 -3.01
C CYS A 214 15.37 -13.31 -2.31
N TYR A 215 15.00 -12.11 -1.84
CA TYR A 215 15.90 -11.27 -1.05
C TYR A 215 16.33 -11.95 0.26
N GLN A 216 15.44 -12.66 0.94
CA GLN A 216 15.80 -13.46 2.12
C GLN A 216 16.84 -14.54 1.78
N LYS A 217 16.68 -15.25 0.67
CA LYS A 217 17.64 -16.28 0.24
C LYS A 217 19.01 -15.68 -0.06
N ILE A 218 19.05 -14.54 -0.74
CA ILE A 218 20.30 -13.81 -1.02
C ILE A 218 20.97 -13.37 0.29
N SER A 219 20.19 -12.79 1.21
CA SER A 219 20.67 -12.39 2.54
C SER A 219 21.28 -13.57 3.28
N ASN A 220 20.59 -14.70 3.36
CA ASN A 220 21.08 -15.90 4.04
C ASN A 220 22.37 -16.45 3.41
N ALA A 221 22.46 -16.48 2.07
CA ALA A 221 23.66 -16.93 1.37
C ALA A 221 24.87 -16.00 1.63
N LEU A 222 24.65 -14.69 1.66
CA LEU A 222 25.68 -13.70 2.02
C LEU A 222 26.14 -13.84 3.47
N MET A 223 25.22 -14.14 4.39
CA MET A 223 25.57 -14.42 5.79
C MET A 223 26.43 -15.67 5.91
N GLN A 224 26.07 -16.75 5.19
CA GLN A 224 26.88 -17.98 5.16
C GLN A 224 28.28 -17.73 4.60
N LEU A 225 28.40 -16.95 3.52
CA LEU A 225 29.69 -16.53 2.99
C LEU A 225 30.50 -15.72 4.01
N SER A 226 29.84 -14.81 4.75
CA SER A 226 30.49 -14.05 5.82
C SER A 226 31.12 -14.98 6.86
N THR A 227 30.45 -16.06 7.26
CA THR A 227 30.99 -17.00 8.26
C THR A 227 32.13 -17.88 7.74
N ALA A 228 32.25 -18.02 6.42
CA ALA A 228 33.29 -18.85 5.78
C ALA A 228 34.54 -18.04 5.40
N GLU A 229 34.36 -16.77 5.04
CA GLU A 229 35.42 -15.86 4.62
C GLU A 229 36.10 -15.16 5.80
N LYS A 230 37.23 -14.49 5.55
CA LYS A 230 37.95 -13.70 6.57
C LYS A 230 38.29 -12.30 6.08
N GLY A 231 38.40 -11.36 7.01
CA GLY A 231 38.89 -10.01 6.75
C GLY A 231 37.84 -9.14 6.04
N ASN A 232 38.23 -8.46 4.96
CA ASN A 232 37.34 -7.48 4.30
C ASN A 232 36.09 -8.14 3.68
N LEU A 233 36.22 -9.38 3.20
CA LEU A 233 35.12 -10.09 2.54
C LEU A 233 34.07 -10.59 3.53
N GLU A 234 34.48 -10.98 4.74
CA GLU A 234 33.59 -11.29 5.87
C GLU A 234 32.70 -10.08 6.19
N THR A 235 33.35 -8.93 6.44
CA THR A 235 32.65 -7.69 6.80
C THR A 235 31.72 -7.22 5.68
N PHE A 236 32.16 -7.31 4.43
CA PHE A 236 31.33 -6.95 3.27
C PHE A 236 30.10 -7.86 3.14
N SER A 237 30.30 -9.17 3.27
CA SER A 237 29.21 -10.15 3.10
C SER A 237 28.17 -10.01 4.22
N ALA A 238 28.62 -9.78 5.46
CA ALA A 238 27.74 -9.50 6.60
C ALA A 238 26.92 -8.21 6.38
N LYS A 239 27.58 -7.09 6.06
CA LYS A 239 26.90 -5.81 5.79
C LYS A 239 25.91 -5.91 4.62
N SER A 240 26.26 -6.66 3.57
CA SER A 240 25.38 -6.87 2.42
C SER A 240 24.17 -7.73 2.79
N SER A 241 24.38 -8.76 3.61
CA SER A 241 23.30 -9.61 4.12
C SER A 241 22.24 -8.80 4.87
N ASP A 242 22.67 -7.92 5.79
CA ASP A 242 21.77 -7.04 6.55
C ASP A 242 20.94 -6.13 5.63
N ILE A 243 21.54 -5.65 4.55
CA ILE A 243 20.85 -4.78 3.60
C ILE A 243 19.79 -5.54 2.82
N TYR A 244 20.09 -6.77 2.38
CA TYR A 244 19.09 -7.61 1.73
C TYR A 244 17.95 -8.01 2.68
N GLU A 245 18.20 -8.17 3.99
CA GLU A 245 17.14 -8.36 4.98
C GLU A 245 16.24 -7.11 5.09
N LYS A 246 16.83 -5.90 5.08
CA LYS A 246 16.07 -4.64 5.05
C LYS A 246 15.24 -4.49 3.78
N VAL A 247 15.82 -4.81 2.62
CA VAL A 247 15.11 -4.77 1.33
C VAL A 247 13.98 -5.79 1.28
N LYS A 248 14.18 -7.00 1.83
CA LYS A 248 13.13 -8.01 2.00
C LYS A 248 11.95 -7.48 2.82
N ASN A 249 12.21 -6.82 3.94
CA ASN A 249 11.14 -6.27 4.79
C ASN A 249 10.40 -5.11 4.11
N MET A 250 11.11 -4.30 3.31
CA MET A 250 10.52 -3.25 2.48
C MET A 250 9.62 -3.84 1.39
N GLU A 251 10.07 -4.87 0.67
CA GLU A 251 9.29 -5.53 -0.38
C GLU A 251 8.00 -6.18 0.18
N ALA A 252 8.08 -6.79 1.36
CA ALA A 252 6.90 -7.30 2.06
C ALA A 252 5.91 -6.18 2.44
N ARG A 253 6.41 -4.99 2.75
CA ARG A 253 5.57 -3.80 2.99
C ARG A 253 4.88 -3.33 1.72
N VAL A 254 5.56 -3.30 0.58
CA VAL A 254 4.96 -2.98 -0.74
C VAL A 254 3.76 -3.88 -1.02
N SER A 255 3.92 -5.20 -0.82
CA SER A 255 2.82 -6.18 -0.95
C SER A 255 1.62 -5.81 -0.07
N SER A 256 1.87 -5.48 1.20
CA SER A 256 0.83 -5.19 2.19
C SER A 256 0.12 -3.86 1.89
N ASP A 257 0.87 -2.83 1.54
CA ASP A 257 0.35 -1.50 1.17
C ASP A 257 -0.54 -1.58 -0.08
N GLN A 258 -0.12 -2.36 -1.09
CA GLN A 258 -0.89 -2.56 -2.32
C GLN A 258 -2.21 -3.30 -2.05
N ASP A 259 -2.20 -4.37 -1.26
CA ASP A 259 -3.44 -5.08 -0.92
C ASP A 259 -4.40 -4.19 -0.12
N LEU A 260 -3.87 -3.41 0.83
CA LEU A 260 -4.66 -2.53 1.69
C LEU A 260 -5.29 -1.35 0.93
N LYS A 261 -4.56 -0.71 0.01
CA LYS A 261 -5.04 0.51 -0.67
C LYS A 261 -5.82 0.22 -1.94
N LEU A 262 -5.38 -0.75 -2.72
CA LEU A 262 -6.03 -1.10 -3.99
C LEU A 262 -6.90 -2.34 -3.86
N GLY A 263 -6.36 -3.43 -3.30
CA GLY A 263 -7.06 -4.70 -3.19
C GLY A 263 -8.39 -4.59 -2.42
N ASP A 264 -8.36 -3.96 -1.24
CA ASP A 264 -9.56 -3.78 -0.41
C ASP A 264 -10.59 -2.86 -1.06
N THR A 265 -10.16 -1.78 -1.69
CA THR A 265 -11.05 -0.87 -2.43
C THR A 265 -11.76 -1.61 -3.57
N LEU A 266 -11.02 -2.40 -4.36
CA LEU A 266 -11.59 -3.19 -5.45
C LEU A 266 -12.61 -4.22 -4.94
N ARG A 267 -12.26 -5.00 -3.91
CA ARG A 267 -13.16 -6.02 -3.34
C ARG A 267 -14.41 -5.40 -2.71
N TYR A 268 -14.28 -4.28 -2.02
CA TYR A 268 -15.44 -3.57 -1.47
C TYR A 268 -16.39 -3.11 -2.58
N TYR A 269 -15.88 -2.40 -3.58
CA TYR A 269 -16.74 -1.89 -4.66
C TYR A 269 -17.25 -2.98 -5.61
N GLN A 270 -16.62 -4.16 -5.64
CA GLN A 270 -17.20 -5.32 -6.32
C GLN A 270 -18.49 -5.77 -5.60
N ARG A 271 -18.49 -5.80 -4.26
CA ARG A 271 -19.67 -6.17 -3.47
C ARG A 271 -20.73 -5.07 -3.47
N ASP A 272 -20.33 -3.80 -3.37
CA ASP A 272 -21.25 -2.65 -3.43
C ASP A 272 -21.86 -2.50 -4.84
N SER A 273 -21.11 -2.78 -5.91
CA SER A 273 -21.63 -2.87 -7.29
C SER A 273 -22.66 -3.99 -7.44
N ASN A 274 -22.42 -5.16 -6.81
CA ASN A 274 -23.42 -6.24 -6.78
C ASN A 274 -24.69 -5.83 -6.01
N ALA A 275 -24.56 -5.05 -4.93
CA ALA A 275 -25.73 -4.51 -4.22
C ALA A 275 -26.51 -3.50 -5.09
N ALA A 276 -25.83 -2.66 -5.86
CA ALA A 276 -26.46 -1.78 -6.84
C ALA A 276 -27.17 -2.56 -7.95
N LYS A 277 -26.58 -3.65 -8.45
CA LYS A 277 -27.24 -4.57 -9.38
C LYS A 277 -28.48 -5.21 -8.76
N ALA A 278 -28.42 -5.63 -7.49
CA ALA A 278 -29.56 -6.22 -6.78
C ALA A 278 -30.74 -5.24 -6.62
N LEU A 279 -30.48 -3.94 -6.47
CA LEU A 279 -31.51 -2.90 -6.55
C LEU A 279 -32.19 -2.90 -7.92
N LEU A 280 -31.42 -2.87 -9.01
CA LEU A 280 -31.98 -2.88 -10.37
C LEU A 280 -32.82 -4.14 -10.63
N MET A 281 -32.40 -5.30 -10.13
CA MET A 281 -33.16 -6.54 -10.23
C MET A 281 -34.45 -6.54 -9.39
N ARG A 282 -34.47 -5.88 -8.22
CA ARG A 282 -35.71 -5.66 -7.46
C ARG A 282 -36.66 -4.73 -8.22
N ARG A 283 -36.14 -3.67 -8.83
CA ARG A 283 -36.93 -2.76 -9.67
C ARG A 283 -37.51 -3.45 -10.90
N LEU A 284 -36.73 -4.27 -11.60
CA LEU A 284 -37.19 -5.04 -12.77
C LEU A 284 -38.32 -6.02 -12.41
N ARG A 285 -38.27 -6.62 -11.21
CA ARG A 285 -39.39 -7.44 -10.70
C ARG A 285 -40.65 -6.63 -10.46
N CYS A 286 -40.53 -5.39 -9.97
CA CYS A 286 -41.68 -4.50 -9.81
C CYS A 286 -42.28 -4.10 -11.17
N LEU A 287 -41.44 -3.84 -12.18
CA LEU A 287 -41.90 -3.60 -13.55
C LEU A 287 -42.68 -4.80 -14.09
N SER A 288 -42.14 -6.01 -13.95
CA SER A 288 -42.81 -7.24 -14.38
C SER A 288 -44.17 -7.46 -13.70
N ALA A 289 -44.24 -7.18 -12.39
CA ALA A 289 -45.48 -7.25 -11.62
C ALA A 289 -46.51 -6.21 -12.11
N TYR A 290 -46.08 -4.98 -12.36
CA TYR A 290 -46.90 -3.91 -12.92
C TYR A 290 -47.45 -4.27 -14.31
N GLU A 291 -46.59 -4.72 -15.24
CA GLU A 291 -47.02 -5.16 -16.58
C GLU A 291 -48.01 -6.33 -16.53
N THR A 292 -47.83 -7.24 -15.58
CA THR A 292 -48.73 -8.37 -15.37
C THR A 292 -50.07 -7.92 -14.81
N ALA A 293 -50.08 -6.98 -13.85
CA ALA A 293 -51.31 -6.38 -13.34
C ALA A 293 -52.05 -5.62 -14.44
N ASN A 294 -51.34 -4.85 -15.27
CA ASN A 294 -51.92 -4.13 -16.41
C ASN A 294 -52.56 -5.08 -17.44
N ARG A 295 -51.84 -6.14 -17.85
CA ARG A 295 -52.40 -7.16 -18.77
C ARG A 295 -53.62 -7.86 -18.18
N ASN A 296 -53.67 -8.08 -16.86
CA ASN A 296 -54.81 -8.70 -16.20
C ASN A 296 -56.03 -7.76 -16.18
N LEU A 297 -55.82 -6.46 -15.93
CA LEU A 297 -56.87 -5.44 -16.00
C LEU A 297 -57.48 -5.36 -17.40
N GLU A 298 -56.65 -5.28 -18.45
CA GLU A 298 -57.10 -5.27 -19.84
C GLU A 298 -57.94 -6.51 -20.20
N LYS A 299 -57.51 -7.70 -19.75
CA LYS A 299 -58.27 -8.96 -19.94
C LYS A 299 -59.62 -8.96 -19.23
N ILE A 300 -59.74 -8.32 -18.07
CA ILE A 300 -60.99 -8.22 -17.32
C ILE A 300 -61.94 -7.23 -18.01
N ARG A 301 -61.43 -6.05 -18.41
CA ARG A 301 -62.18 -5.05 -19.19
C ARG A 301 -62.73 -5.63 -20.50
N ALA A 302 -61.93 -6.43 -21.21
CA ALA A 302 -62.36 -7.09 -22.44
C ALA A 302 -63.51 -8.09 -22.27
N LYS A 303 -63.76 -8.61 -21.06
CA LYS A 303 -64.79 -9.64 -20.81
C LYS A 303 -66.17 -9.08 -20.44
N ASN A 304 -66.35 -7.76 -20.31
CA ASN A 304 -67.63 -7.06 -20.08
C ASN A 304 -68.57 -7.69 -19.03
N ARG A 305 -68.02 -8.38 -18.03
CA ARG A 305 -68.79 -9.08 -16.99
C ARG A 305 -68.10 -8.86 -15.65
N MET A 306 -68.73 -8.07 -14.78
CA MET A 306 -68.44 -7.81 -13.36
C MET A 306 -67.70 -6.50 -13.04
N PHE A 307 -68.47 -5.49 -12.59
CA PHE A 307 -67.99 -4.21 -12.04
C PHE A 307 -66.99 -4.39 -10.87
N MET A 308 -67.30 -5.26 -9.90
CA MET A 308 -66.45 -5.45 -8.72
C MET A 308 -65.06 -6.04 -9.02
N ARG A 309 -64.95 -6.87 -10.06
CA ARG A 309 -63.66 -7.50 -10.44
C ARG A 309 -62.74 -6.53 -11.19
N ASP A 310 -63.33 -5.59 -11.92
CA ASP A 310 -62.62 -4.51 -12.59
C ASP A 310 -62.01 -3.55 -11.56
N VAL A 311 -62.80 -3.11 -10.56
CA VAL A 311 -62.34 -2.24 -9.46
C VAL A 311 -61.16 -2.85 -8.68
N LEU A 312 -61.19 -4.15 -8.39
CA LEU A 312 -60.09 -4.83 -7.69
C LEU A 312 -58.82 -4.94 -8.57
N ALA A 313 -58.98 -5.20 -9.86
CA ALA A 313 -57.86 -5.29 -10.79
C ALA A 313 -57.23 -3.91 -11.05
N GLU A 314 -58.04 -2.85 -11.10
CA GLU A 314 -57.59 -1.46 -11.23
C GLU A 314 -56.82 -1.02 -9.98
N LYS A 315 -57.32 -1.35 -8.79
CA LYS A 315 -56.59 -1.12 -7.54
C LYS A 315 -55.24 -1.83 -7.51
N ALA A 316 -55.20 -3.11 -7.89
CA ALA A 316 -53.95 -3.88 -7.92
C ALA A 316 -52.94 -3.34 -8.95
N GLN A 317 -53.41 -2.86 -10.10
CA GLN A 317 -52.57 -2.20 -11.10
C GLN A 317 -52.03 -0.87 -10.58
N THR A 318 -52.87 -0.08 -9.90
CA THR A 318 -52.49 1.22 -9.32
C THR A 318 -51.42 1.04 -8.24
N GLU A 319 -51.62 0.10 -7.31
CA GLU A 319 -50.64 -0.22 -6.26
C GLU A 319 -49.30 -0.70 -6.84
N ALA A 320 -49.33 -1.53 -7.89
CA ALA A 320 -48.13 -1.99 -8.57
C ALA A 320 -47.40 -0.84 -9.31
N CYS A 321 -48.15 0.09 -9.90
CA CYS A 321 -47.62 1.29 -10.57
C CYS A 321 -46.92 2.20 -9.55
N GLU A 322 -47.61 2.56 -8.48
CA GLU A 322 -47.08 3.42 -7.41
C GLU A 322 -45.81 2.83 -6.80
N LYS A 323 -45.80 1.52 -6.52
CA LYS A 323 -44.61 0.82 -6.00
C LYS A 323 -43.43 0.88 -6.99
N PHE A 324 -43.69 0.67 -8.28
CA PHE A 324 -42.66 0.73 -9.32
C PHE A 324 -42.11 2.16 -9.50
N GLU A 325 -42.97 3.18 -9.50
CA GLU A 325 -42.57 4.58 -9.62
C GLU A 325 -41.76 5.04 -8.41
N ALA A 326 -42.22 4.75 -7.19
CA ALA A 326 -41.50 5.08 -5.96
C ALA A 326 -40.12 4.41 -5.91
N MET A 327 -40.05 3.13 -6.30
CA MET A 327 -38.78 2.39 -6.38
C MET A 327 -37.84 2.96 -7.45
N SER A 328 -38.39 3.40 -8.57
CA SER A 328 -37.63 4.05 -9.64
C SER A 328 -37.04 5.39 -9.19
N ALA A 329 -37.82 6.22 -8.52
CA ALA A 329 -37.36 7.51 -8.01
C ALA A 329 -36.21 7.34 -7.01
N CYS A 330 -36.41 6.53 -5.97
CA CYS A 330 -35.40 6.26 -4.94
C CYS A 330 -34.15 5.58 -5.54
N GLY A 331 -34.36 4.61 -6.44
CA GLY A 331 -33.27 3.87 -7.05
C GLY A 331 -32.36 4.75 -7.90
N LYS A 332 -32.93 5.72 -8.64
CA LYS A 332 -32.14 6.68 -9.43
C LYS A 332 -31.22 7.53 -8.56
N GLU A 333 -31.72 8.06 -7.44
CA GLU A 333 -30.91 8.84 -6.49
C GLU A 333 -29.79 8.00 -5.88
N GLU A 334 -30.08 6.75 -5.50
CA GLU A 334 -29.08 5.85 -4.93
C GLU A 334 -27.97 5.49 -5.92
N LEU A 335 -28.29 5.27 -7.20
CA LEU A 335 -27.31 4.98 -8.25
C LEU A 335 -26.38 6.17 -8.51
N ILE A 336 -26.91 7.39 -8.49
CA ILE A 336 -26.11 8.63 -8.56
C ILE A 336 -25.21 8.74 -7.33
N GLY A 337 -25.75 8.49 -6.13
CA GLY A 337 -24.99 8.46 -4.89
C GLY A 337 -23.87 7.42 -4.91
N PHE A 338 -24.14 6.22 -5.42
CA PHE A 338 -23.15 5.15 -5.60
C PHE A 338 -22.01 5.60 -6.51
N ARG A 339 -22.32 6.18 -7.68
CA ARG A 339 -21.31 6.71 -8.61
C ARG A 339 -20.39 7.72 -7.92
N ASN A 340 -20.96 8.69 -7.19
CA ASN A 340 -20.20 9.74 -6.51
C ASN A 340 -19.27 9.17 -5.43
N ARG A 341 -19.78 8.29 -4.57
CA ARG A 341 -18.99 7.63 -3.50
C ARG A 341 -17.83 6.82 -4.09
N ARG A 342 -18.12 6.03 -5.12
CA ARG A 342 -17.15 5.19 -5.82
C ARG A 342 -16.02 6.01 -6.43
N VAL A 343 -16.35 7.05 -7.20
CA VAL A 343 -15.32 7.90 -7.83
C VAL A 343 -14.43 8.55 -6.78
N ALA A 344 -15.01 9.07 -5.69
CA ALA A 344 -14.25 9.66 -4.59
C ALA A 344 -13.30 8.65 -3.91
N ALA A 345 -13.79 7.43 -3.65
CA ALA A 345 -12.99 6.40 -3.00
C ALA A 345 -11.84 5.88 -3.88
N PHE A 346 -12.09 5.62 -5.16
CA PHE A 346 -11.02 5.22 -6.09
C PHE A 346 -9.99 6.34 -6.30
N LYS A 347 -10.44 7.59 -6.41
CA LYS A 347 -9.52 8.74 -6.50
C LYS A 347 -8.60 8.80 -5.27
N LYS A 348 -9.17 8.72 -4.07
CA LYS A 348 -8.41 8.73 -2.82
C LYS A 348 -7.44 7.54 -2.74
N GLY A 349 -7.92 6.32 -3.00
CA GLY A 349 -7.11 5.11 -2.92
C GLY A 349 -5.94 5.08 -3.90
N LEU A 350 -6.15 5.54 -5.14
CA LEU A 350 -5.08 5.59 -6.16
C LEU A 350 -4.01 6.64 -5.83
N ILE A 351 -4.39 7.79 -5.29
CA ILE A 351 -3.44 8.81 -4.83
C ILE A 351 -2.59 8.26 -3.67
N GLU A 352 -3.24 7.70 -2.65
CA GLU A 352 -2.55 7.11 -1.51
C GLU A 352 -1.61 5.96 -1.92
N MET A 353 -2.01 5.15 -2.91
CA MET A 353 -1.17 4.10 -3.45
C MET A 353 0.08 4.65 -4.15
N ALA A 354 -0.07 5.66 -5.01
CA ALA A 354 1.06 6.27 -5.72
C ALA A 354 2.06 6.91 -4.74
N ASP A 355 1.56 7.57 -3.68
CA ASP A 355 2.41 8.15 -2.64
C ASP A 355 3.22 7.07 -1.90
N LEU A 356 2.60 5.92 -1.60
CA LEU A 356 3.27 4.77 -0.98
C LEU A 356 4.31 4.15 -1.92
N GLU A 357 4.00 3.99 -3.21
CA GLU A 357 4.96 3.48 -4.21
C GLU A 357 6.21 4.37 -4.29
N ILE A 358 6.04 5.70 -4.36
CA ILE A 358 7.16 6.65 -4.37
C ILE A 358 7.99 6.54 -3.09
N LYS A 359 7.33 6.45 -1.92
CA LYS A 359 8.00 6.32 -0.63
C LYS A 359 8.80 5.01 -0.53
N ASN A 360 8.22 3.91 -1.00
CA ASN A 360 8.87 2.60 -0.97
C ASN A 360 10.07 2.56 -1.94
N ALA A 361 9.92 3.11 -3.16
CA ALA A 361 11.02 3.22 -4.13
C ALA A 361 12.20 4.05 -3.61
N LYS A 362 11.94 5.21 -2.99
CA LYS A 362 12.99 6.03 -2.36
C LYS A 362 13.72 5.30 -1.25
N THR A 363 12.98 4.54 -0.44
CA THR A 363 13.53 3.74 0.66
C THR A 363 14.43 2.63 0.14
N GLN A 364 13.99 1.92 -0.92
CA GLN A 364 14.77 0.88 -1.58
C GLN A 364 16.07 1.44 -2.16
N TYR A 365 15.99 2.58 -2.85
CA TYR A 365 17.16 3.28 -3.39
C TYR A 365 18.17 3.59 -2.28
N GLU A 366 17.73 4.13 -1.14
CA GLU A 366 18.63 4.47 -0.05
C GLU A 366 19.32 3.23 0.56
N PHE A 367 18.62 2.10 0.70
CA PHE A 367 19.25 0.85 1.15
C PHE A 367 20.32 0.34 0.17
N LEU A 368 20.04 0.38 -1.13
CA LEU A 368 21.02 -0.01 -2.16
C LEU A 368 22.18 0.97 -2.26
N ARG A 369 21.93 2.27 -2.07
CA ARG A 369 23.00 3.27 -1.99
C ARG A 369 23.92 3.01 -0.80
N GLN A 370 23.35 2.69 0.36
CA GLN A 370 24.12 2.36 1.57
C GLN A 370 24.97 1.09 1.38
N SER A 371 24.52 0.08 0.63
CA SER A 371 25.34 -1.12 0.36
C SER A 371 26.57 -0.80 -0.48
N VAL A 372 26.41 0.05 -1.49
CA VAL A 372 27.51 0.51 -2.33
C VAL A 372 28.50 1.37 -1.53
N LEU A 373 28.04 2.19 -0.59
CA LEU A 373 28.93 2.97 0.28
C LEU A 373 29.65 2.08 1.31
N ALA A 374 29.00 1.03 1.80
CA ALA A 374 29.58 0.07 2.73
C ALA A 374 30.70 -0.79 2.12
N LEU A 375 30.72 -0.90 0.79
CA LEU A 375 31.68 -1.70 0.01
C LEU A 375 33.12 -1.18 0.02
N HIS A 376 33.35 0.03 0.55
CA HIS A 376 34.69 0.61 0.56
C HIS A 376 34.99 1.31 1.89
N ASP A 377 35.24 0.56 2.97
CA ASP A 377 35.76 1.13 4.24
C ASP A 377 37.07 1.91 3.98
N GLN A 378 37.89 1.43 3.05
CA GLN A 378 39.08 2.13 2.55
C GLN A 378 38.75 3.44 1.81
N THR A 379 37.68 3.51 1.03
CA THR A 379 37.26 4.78 0.39
C THR A 379 36.65 5.71 1.42
N LYS A 380 35.88 5.19 2.37
CA LYS A 380 35.29 5.98 3.45
C LYS A 380 36.38 6.67 4.28
N GLU A 381 37.44 5.97 4.64
CA GLU A 381 38.61 6.57 5.29
C GLU A 381 39.20 7.70 4.43
N LEU A 382 39.43 7.46 3.15
CA LEU A 382 40.02 8.44 2.24
C LEU A 382 39.15 9.70 2.05
N VAL A 383 37.84 9.50 1.94
CA VAL A 383 36.82 10.56 1.85
C VAL A 383 36.75 11.36 3.15
N LEU A 384 36.80 10.70 4.31
CA LEU A 384 36.79 11.39 5.60
C LEU A 384 38.07 12.20 5.82
N GLU A 385 39.23 11.67 5.42
CA GLU A 385 40.50 12.41 5.52
C GLU A 385 40.54 13.64 4.59
N SER A 386 39.98 13.56 3.37
CA SER A 386 39.89 14.73 2.48
C SER A 386 38.95 15.80 3.03
N VAL A 387 37.83 15.41 3.64
CA VAL A 387 36.90 16.33 4.34
C VAL A 387 37.54 16.96 5.58
N LYS A 388 38.29 16.19 6.38
CA LYS A 388 38.98 16.72 7.56
C LYS A 388 40.02 17.78 7.17
N VAL A 389 40.87 17.50 6.18
CA VAL A 389 41.93 18.43 5.78
C VAL A 389 41.39 19.66 5.05
N ARG A 390 40.24 19.57 4.38
CA ARG A 390 39.55 20.72 3.74
C ARG A 390 39.38 21.90 4.71
N LYS A 391 39.03 21.60 5.97
CA LYS A 391 38.81 22.61 7.03
C LYS A 391 40.07 23.39 7.42
N LEU A 392 41.24 22.94 6.97
CA LEU A 392 42.54 23.57 7.22
C LEU A 392 43.00 24.45 6.03
N ALA A 393 42.18 24.57 4.98
CA ALA A 393 42.52 25.37 3.80
C ALA A 393 42.79 26.84 4.15
N TYR A 394 43.89 27.38 3.62
CA TYR A 394 44.20 28.79 3.68
C TYR A 394 43.73 29.46 2.39
N CYS A 395 42.51 30.00 2.38
CA CYS A 395 41.90 30.57 1.17
C CYS A 395 41.19 31.92 1.42
N PRO A 396 41.91 32.95 1.92
CA PRO A 396 41.28 34.23 2.28
C PRO A 396 40.77 35.04 1.08
N TYR A 397 41.18 34.70 -0.15
CA TYR A 397 40.80 35.46 -1.34
C TYR A 397 39.56 34.87 -2.01
N SER A 398 39.51 33.55 -2.22
CA SER A 398 38.34 32.90 -2.84
C SER A 398 37.27 32.44 -1.84
N ASN A 399 37.66 32.20 -0.58
CA ASN A 399 36.86 31.47 0.41
C ASN A 399 36.40 30.07 -0.06
N PHE A 400 37.07 29.51 -1.06
CA PHE A 400 36.75 28.20 -1.63
C PHE A 400 37.67 27.13 -1.05
N GLN A 401 37.15 26.38 -0.08
CA GLN A 401 37.91 25.35 0.63
C GLN A 401 37.89 24.02 -0.12
N VAL A 402 39.07 23.48 -0.39
CA VAL A 402 39.28 22.17 -1.02
C VAL A 402 40.24 21.34 -0.17
N GLY A 403 39.88 20.08 0.06
CA GLY A 403 40.75 19.10 0.70
C GLY A 403 40.99 17.90 -0.21
N ALA A 404 42.15 17.27 -0.10
CA ALA A 404 42.50 16.10 -0.88
C ALA A 404 43.24 15.07 -0.03
N ALA A 405 43.03 13.79 -0.33
CA ALA A 405 43.70 12.66 0.31
C ALA A 405 44.07 11.60 -0.72
N PHE A 406 45.30 11.09 -0.69
CA PHE A 406 45.79 10.05 -1.60
C PHE A 406 46.38 8.89 -0.82
N ARG A 407 46.01 7.66 -1.20
CA ARG A 407 46.51 6.44 -0.58
C ARG A 407 47.60 5.81 -1.43
N THR A 408 48.67 5.39 -0.79
CA THR A 408 49.77 4.63 -1.40
C THR A 408 49.52 3.12 -1.33
N PRO A 409 50.26 2.28 -2.11
CA PRO A 409 50.17 0.83 -2.00
C PRO A 409 50.46 0.26 -0.60
N SER A 410 51.24 0.97 0.23
CA SER A 410 51.49 0.58 1.63
C SER A 410 50.33 0.89 2.57
N GLY A 411 49.26 1.54 2.09
CA GLY A 411 48.10 1.95 2.87
C GLY A 411 48.24 3.33 3.51
N LYS A 412 49.41 3.98 3.43
CA LYS A 412 49.64 5.33 3.98
C LYS A 412 48.79 6.37 3.24
N ILE A 413 48.16 7.28 3.98
CA ILE A 413 47.34 8.37 3.42
C ILE A 413 48.09 9.69 3.57
N TYR A 414 48.19 10.41 2.46
CA TYR A 414 48.72 11.76 2.41
C TYR A 414 47.60 12.75 2.13
N THR A 415 47.45 13.73 3.03
CA THR A 415 46.42 14.76 2.95
C THR A 415 47.01 16.11 2.57
N GLY A 416 46.19 16.96 1.94
CA GLY A 416 46.53 18.32 1.57
C GLY A 416 45.29 19.19 1.40
N CYS A 417 45.44 20.50 1.58
CA CYS A 417 44.40 21.50 1.32
C CYS A 417 44.95 22.60 0.42
N ASN A 418 44.07 23.42 -0.16
CA ASN A 418 44.51 24.56 -0.95
C ASN A 418 45.11 25.67 -0.06
N VAL A 419 46.19 26.26 -0.53
CA VAL A 419 46.91 27.36 0.13
C VAL A 419 47.07 28.48 -0.88
N GLU A 420 46.31 29.55 -0.67
CA GLU A 420 46.29 30.72 -1.54
C GLU A 420 47.40 31.72 -1.22
N ASN A 421 47.77 32.47 -2.24
CA ASN A 421 48.72 33.57 -2.13
C ASN A 421 48.20 34.78 -2.89
N ALA A 422 48.54 35.99 -2.42
CA ALA A 422 48.16 37.25 -3.05
C ALA A 422 48.52 37.32 -4.55
N GLY A 423 49.64 36.69 -4.94
CA GLY A 423 50.08 36.63 -6.34
C GLY A 423 49.33 35.64 -7.22
N PHE A 424 48.36 34.87 -6.68
CA PHE A 424 47.57 33.77 -7.26
C PHE A 424 48.34 32.66 -8.00
N THR A 425 49.30 32.99 -8.87
CA THR A 425 50.23 32.06 -9.52
C THR A 425 50.92 31.09 -8.56
N PRO A 426 51.39 31.50 -7.36
CA PRO A 426 52.02 30.56 -6.43
C PRO A 426 51.02 29.76 -5.57
N THR A 427 49.71 29.95 -5.76
CA THR A 427 48.67 29.17 -5.06
C THR A 427 48.81 27.68 -5.35
N GLN A 428 48.76 26.88 -4.30
CA GLN A 428 48.77 25.43 -4.39
C GLN A 428 47.36 24.87 -4.19
N CYS A 429 46.96 23.98 -5.08
CA CYS A 429 45.70 23.25 -4.98
C CYS A 429 45.88 22.06 -4.02
N ALA A 430 44.78 21.62 -3.40
CA ALA A 430 44.79 20.55 -2.41
C ALA A 430 45.48 19.27 -2.89
N GLU A 431 45.25 18.88 -4.15
CA GLU A 431 45.82 17.67 -4.74
C GLU A 431 47.33 17.78 -4.88
N ARG A 432 47.84 18.92 -5.36
CA ARG A 432 49.28 19.18 -5.48
C ARG A 432 49.96 19.26 -4.11
N THR A 433 49.27 19.81 -3.11
CA THR A 433 49.75 19.79 -1.71
C THR A 433 49.91 18.35 -1.21
N ALA A 434 48.89 17.50 -1.40
CA ALA A 434 48.90 16.12 -0.93
C ALA A 434 49.94 15.26 -1.66
N ILE A 435 50.01 15.35 -2.99
CA ILE A 435 50.98 14.62 -3.81
C ILE A 435 52.41 15.11 -3.53
N GLY A 436 52.62 16.44 -3.46
CA GLY A 436 53.92 17.01 -3.12
C GLY A 436 54.45 16.53 -1.78
N LYS A 437 53.57 16.44 -0.77
CA LYS A 437 53.90 15.86 0.53
C LYS A 437 54.32 14.39 0.41
N ALA A 438 53.52 13.56 -0.27
CA ALA A 438 53.83 12.15 -0.49
C ALA A 438 55.20 11.94 -1.16
N VAL A 439 55.45 12.68 -2.24
CA VAL A 439 56.70 12.60 -3.01
C VAL A 439 57.90 13.03 -2.16
N SER A 440 57.75 14.08 -1.35
CA SER A 440 58.82 14.54 -0.45
C SER A 440 59.16 13.53 0.65
N GLU A 441 58.19 12.68 1.02
CA GLU A 441 58.35 11.60 1.99
C GLU A 441 58.73 10.25 1.34
N GLY A 442 58.99 10.24 0.03
CA GLY A 442 59.50 9.08 -0.71
C GLY A 442 58.44 8.21 -1.40
N ASP A 443 57.15 8.50 -1.22
CA ASP A 443 56.06 7.75 -1.85
C ASP A 443 55.66 8.36 -3.20
N ARG A 444 55.81 7.57 -4.26
CA ARG A 444 55.56 8.00 -5.66
C ARG A 444 54.52 7.15 -6.40
N LYS A 445 53.83 6.26 -5.70
CA LYS A 445 52.77 5.40 -6.26
C LYS A 445 51.50 5.53 -5.44
N PHE A 446 50.35 5.52 -6.11
CA PHE A 446 49.04 5.71 -5.50
C PHE A 446 48.03 4.67 -5.99
N VAL A 447 47.08 4.32 -5.13
CA VAL A 447 46.02 3.32 -5.41
C VAL A 447 44.61 3.91 -5.38
N ALA A 448 44.44 5.10 -4.79
CA ALA A 448 43.18 5.84 -4.77
C ALA A 448 43.40 7.30 -4.34
N GLY A 449 42.52 8.20 -4.78
CA GLY A 449 42.48 9.59 -4.35
C GLY A 449 41.06 10.05 -3.99
N ALA A 450 40.93 11.05 -3.11
CA ALA A 450 39.67 11.73 -2.83
C ALA A 450 39.88 13.24 -2.81
N VAL A 451 38.95 14.01 -3.37
CA VAL A 451 38.96 15.48 -3.40
C VAL A 451 37.60 15.99 -2.92
N ALA A 452 37.61 16.77 -1.85
CA ALA A 452 36.42 17.28 -1.18
C ALA A 452 36.30 18.80 -1.34
N ALA A 453 35.15 19.26 -1.82
CA ALA A 453 34.75 20.66 -1.85
C ALA A 453 33.22 20.77 -1.92
N TYR A 454 32.68 21.98 -1.77
CA TYR A 454 31.25 22.23 -1.87
C TYR A 454 30.92 23.08 -3.10
N GLN A 455 30.00 22.59 -3.93
CA GLN A 455 29.39 23.35 -5.01
C GLN A 455 27.96 22.88 -5.24
N GLU A 456 26.96 23.75 -5.11
CA GLU A 456 25.54 23.34 -5.03
C GLU A 456 25.06 22.45 -6.20
N LYS A 457 25.49 22.74 -7.43
CA LYS A 457 24.94 22.11 -8.65
C LYS A 457 25.86 21.09 -9.33
N SER A 458 27.08 20.89 -8.85
CA SER A 458 28.07 20.04 -9.52
C SER A 458 29.13 19.51 -8.55
N PHE A 459 29.91 18.53 -9.00
CA PHE A 459 31.13 18.14 -8.31
C PHE A 459 32.28 19.08 -8.69
N THR A 460 33.10 19.41 -7.70
CA THR A 460 34.36 20.11 -7.94
C THR A 460 35.41 19.10 -8.40
N SER A 461 35.81 19.21 -9.66
CA SER A 461 36.85 18.36 -10.23
C SER A 461 38.23 19.02 -10.08
N PRO A 462 39.32 18.24 -10.00
CA PRO A 462 40.67 18.79 -9.98
C PRO A 462 40.94 19.72 -11.16
N CYS A 463 41.69 20.79 -10.96
CA CYS A 463 42.05 21.69 -12.04
C CYS A 463 42.97 20.99 -13.06
N GLY A 464 43.10 21.56 -14.27
CA GLY A 464 43.91 20.94 -15.35
C GLY A 464 45.35 20.62 -14.93
N VAL A 465 45.98 21.50 -14.15
CA VAL A 465 47.34 21.29 -13.62
C VAL A 465 47.37 20.12 -12.64
N CYS A 466 46.41 20.03 -11.71
CA CYS A 466 46.32 18.90 -10.78
C CYS A 466 46.10 17.59 -11.53
N ARG A 467 45.22 17.56 -12.52
CA ARG A 467 44.99 16.35 -13.33
C ARG A 467 46.27 15.90 -14.03
N GLN A 468 47.05 16.83 -14.58
CA GLN A 468 48.35 16.52 -15.19
C GLN A 468 49.36 15.97 -14.16
N VAL A 469 49.39 16.52 -12.94
CA VAL A 469 50.22 16.00 -11.85
C VAL A 469 49.78 14.59 -11.43
N LEU A 470 48.47 14.32 -11.36
CA LEU A 470 47.99 12.97 -11.04
C LEU A 470 48.37 11.96 -12.11
N MET A 471 48.31 12.35 -13.38
CA MET A 471 48.73 11.52 -14.51
C MET A 471 50.22 11.14 -14.47
N GLU A 472 51.09 12.00 -13.94
CA GLU A 472 52.52 11.71 -13.76
C GLU A 472 52.76 10.48 -12.87
N PHE A 473 51.88 10.25 -11.88
CA PHE A 473 52.02 9.17 -10.90
C PHE A 473 51.01 8.03 -11.13
N ALA A 474 50.32 8.00 -12.26
CA ALA A 474 49.29 7.03 -12.61
C ALA A 474 49.81 5.97 -13.60
N ASP A 475 50.78 5.14 -13.15
CA ASP A 475 51.26 3.97 -13.90
C ASP A 475 50.11 3.00 -14.23
N VAL A 476 49.14 2.89 -13.32
CA VAL A 476 47.90 2.14 -13.45
C VAL A 476 46.75 3.10 -13.16
N ASP A 477 45.65 3.01 -13.89
CA ASP A 477 44.47 3.83 -13.61
C ASP A 477 43.97 3.56 -12.20
N PHE A 478 43.78 4.62 -11.41
CA PHE A 478 43.29 4.50 -10.04
C PHE A 478 42.06 5.39 -9.81
N PRO A 479 41.14 4.97 -8.91
CA PRO A 479 39.92 5.72 -8.65
C PRO A 479 40.20 7.06 -7.96
N VAL A 480 39.48 8.09 -8.39
CA VAL A 480 39.43 9.41 -7.75
C VAL A 480 37.99 9.70 -7.34
N TYR A 481 37.78 9.95 -6.05
CA TYR A 481 36.46 10.24 -5.48
C TYR A 481 36.28 11.75 -5.33
N LEU A 482 35.31 12.32 -6.05
CA LEU A 482 34.92 13.73 -5.88
C LEU A 482 33.80 13.81 -4.85
N VAL A 483 34.06 14.48 -3.74
CA VAL A 483 33.20 14.50 -2.55
C VAL A 483 32.53 15.86 -2.42
N LYS A 484 31.21 15.85 -2.30
CA LYS A 484 30.39 17.05 -2.10
C LYS A 484 30.07 17.24 -0.61
N ASP A 485 30.79 18.14 0.04
CA ASP A 485 30.88 18.23 1.50
C ASP A 485 30.35 19.57 2.06
N GLU A 486 29.06 19.62 2.47
CA GLU A 486 28.41 20.60 3.38
C GLU A 486 26.87 20.44 3.33
N PRO A 487 26.11 20.47 4.45
CA PRO A 487 26.53 20.44 5.87
C PRO A 487 26.97 19.05 6.35
N GLU A 488 26.72 18.03 5.53
CA GLU A 488 27.20 16.66 5.66
C GLU A 488 27.63 16.18 4.26
N ILE A 489 28.35 15.06 4.16
CA ILE A 489 28.72 14.48 2.86
C ILE A 489 27.43 14.06 2.14
N SER A 490 27.02 14.88 1.18
CA SER A 490 25.77 14.71 0.45
C SER A 490 25.89 13.69 -0.68
N ASP A 491 27.02 13.68 -1.38
CA ASP A 491 27.24 12.88 -2.58
C ASP A 491 28.73 12.63 -2.85
N VAL A 492 29.04 11.51 -3.52
CA VAL A 492 30.41 11.11 -3.89
C VAL A 492 30.40 10.53 -5.31
N LEU A 493 31.11 11.18 -6.22
CA LEU A 493 31.32 10.68 -7.58
C LEU A 493 32.63 9.90 -7.64
N CYS A 494 32.55 8.62 -8.03
CA CYS A 494 33.73 7.82 -8.38
C CYS A 494 34.08 8.05 -9.85
N THR A 495 35.30 8.50 -10.12
CA THR A 495 35.90 8.57 -11.46
C THR A 495 37.32 7.98 -11.42
N SER A 496 38.10 8.16 -12.47
CA SER A 496 39.50 7.69 -12.52
C SER A 496 40.42 8.76 -13.11
N VAL A 497 41.73 8.61 -12.92
CA VAL A 497 42.69 9.60 -13.43
C VAL A 497 42.60 9.71 -14.95
N PHE A 498 42.47 8.58 -15.65
CA PHE A 498 42.38 8.56 -17.11
C PHE A 498 41.08 9.18 -17.63
N ASN A 499 39.98 9.03 -16.89
CA ASN A 499 38.72 9.71 -17.21
C ASN A 499 38.77 11.22 -16.94
N LEU A 500 39.55 11.65 -15.94
CA LEU A 500 39.71 13.06 -15.61
C LEU A 500 40.54 13.81 -16.67
N LEU A 501 41.57 13.20 -17.24
CA LEU A 501 42.39 13.81 -18.29
C LEU A 501 42.71 12.81 -19.40
N PRO A 502 41.74 12.55 -20.30
CA PRO A 502 42.00 11.74 -21.48
C PRO A 502 43.04 12.43 -22.37
N TYR A 503 43.90 11.63 -22.99
CA TYR A 503 45.00 12.12 -23.85
C TYR A 503 45.93 13.13 -23.16
N ALA A 504 46.20 12.91 -21.88
CA ALA A 504 47.11 13.74 -21.08
C ALA A 504 48.45 13.99 -21.79
N PHE A 505 49.05 15.15 -21.51
CA PHE A 505 50.38 15.46 -22.02
C PHE A 505 51.37 14.43 -21.49
N LYS A 506 52.05 13.75 -22.41
CA LYS A 506 53.18 12.87 -22.09
C LYS A 506 54.41 13.53 -22.66
N THR A 507 55.46 13.65 -21.84
CA THR A 507 56.77 14.05 -22.35
C THR A 507 57.22 13.04 -23.40
N TYR A 508 57.86 13.53 -24.47
CA TYR A 508 58.52 12.67 -25.46
C TYR A 508 59.69 11.98 -24.76
N VAL A 509 59.45 10.79 -24.23
CA VAL A 509 60.50 9.90 -23.75
C VAL A 509 60.27 8.60 -24.47
N GLU A 510 61.13 8.32 -25.46
CA GLU A 510 61.30 6.97 -25.99
C GLU A 510 61.72 6.08 -24.82
N ASN A 511 60.83 5.22 -24.37
CA ASN A 511 61.14 3.96 -23.68
C ASN A 511 60.00 2.98 -23.92
#